data_AF-A0A7J5DMQ0-F1
#
_entry.id   AF-A0A7J5DMQ0-F1
#
_cell.length_a   1.000
_cell.length_b   1.000
_cell.length_c   1.000
_cell.angle_alpha   90.00
_cell.angle_beta   90.00
_cell.angle_gamma   90.00
#
_symmetry.space_group_name_H-M   'P 1'
#
loop_
_entity.id
_entity.type
_entity.pdbx_description
1 polymer ?
#
loop_
_entity_poly.entity_id
_entity_poly.type
_entity_poly.pdbx_seq_one_letter_code
_entity_poly.pdbx_strand_id
1 'polypeptide(L)' 'MTTSQEPWALGFPDYTRIQAPFVNGEGVPKPEYPIGSTAVKAGTCLRGKITFSMERGTRPNQIIYGPEGRDPVEWTVPKA' A
#
# COMPACT_ATOMS: atom_id res chain seq x y z
N MET A 1 9.59 -2.87 15.71
CA MET A 1 9.21 -2.92 14.28
C MET A 1 8.22 -1.81 14.04
N THR A 2 8.39 -1.04 12.98
CA THR A 2 7.45 0.01 12.60
C THR A 2 6.86 -0.29 11.22
N THR A 3 5.73 0.30 10.91
CA THR A 3 5.12 0.25 9.58
C THR A 3 4.58 1.61 9.17
N SER A 4 4.51 1.84 7.86
CA SER A 4 4.02 3.04 7.22
C SER A 4 3.49 2.71 5.81
N GLN A 5 2.88 3.67 5.13
CA GLN A 5 2.45 3.53 3.73
C GLN A 5 3.65 3.50 2.76
N GLU A 6 4.81 4.04 3.13
CA GLU A 6 6.00 4.22 2.28
C GLU A 6 6.43 3.00 1.43
N PRO A 7 6.52 1.77 1.97
CA PRO A 7 6.98 0.62 1.19
C PRO A 7 5.91 0.04 0.25
N TRP A 8 4.71 0.60 0.19
CA TRP A 8 3.61 0.07 -0.60
C TRP A 8 3.49 0.76 -1.96
N ALA A 9 3.33 -0.05 -3.01
CA ALA A 9 3.08 0.42 -4.36
C ALA A 9 2.06 -0.46 -5.11
N LEU A 10 1.48 0.11 -6.15
CA LEU A 10 0.71 -0.61 -7.16
C LEU A 10 1.51 -0.71 -8.46
N GLY A 11 1.51 -1.89 -9.07
CA GLY A 11 2.12 -2.15 -10.37
C GLY A 11 1.07 -2.32 -11.47
N PHE A 12 1.41 -1.89 -12.68
CA PHE A 12 0.57 -1.92 -13.86
C PHE A 12 1.13 -2.83 -14.96
N PRO A 13 0.31 -3.28 -15.92
CA PRO A 13 0.75 -4.17 -17.00
C PRO A 13 1.86 -3.62 -17.90
N ASP A 14 2.01 -2.29 -17.96
CA ASP A 14 3.05 -1.59 -18.72
C ASP A 14 4.37 -1.42 -17.93
N TYR A 15 4.50 -2.14 -16.81
CA TYR A 15 5.63 -2.08 -15.88
C TYR A 15 5.76 -0.76 -15.12
N THR A 16 4.79 0.16 -15.22
CA THR A 16 4.76 1.35 -14.39
C THR A 16 4.30 1.02 -12.97
N ARG A 17 4.68 1.89 -12.03
CA ARG A 17 4.36 1.74 -10.60
C ARG A 17 3.92 3.08 -10.02
N ILE A 18 2.95 3.03 -9.11
CA ILE A 18 2.50 4.19 -8.34
C ILE A 18 2.73 3.89 -6.85
N GLN A 19 3.47 4.76 -6.17
CA GLN A 19 3.71 4.67 -4.73
C GLN A 19 2.45 5.04 -3.94
N ALA A 20 2.34 4.53 -2.71
CA ALA A 20 1.27 4.96 -1.81
C ALA A 20 1.27 6.50 -1.67
N PRO A 21 0.09 7.14 -1.68
CA PRO A 21 0.02 8.59 -1.80
C PRO A 21 0.24 9.33 -0.48
N PHE A 22 0.41 8.61 0.64
CA PHE A 22 0.59 9.17 1.97
C PHE A 22 -0.61 10.04 2.40
N VAL A 23 -1.84 9.56 2.18
CA VAL A 23 -3.09 10.29 2.47
C VAL A 23 -3.90 9.58 3.55
N ASN A 24 -4.35 10.36 4.53
CA ASN A 24 -5.21 10.01 5.67
C ASN A 24 -6.14 11.19 5.94
N GLY A 25 -7.30 10.97 6.59
CA GLY A 25 -8.23 12.04 6.97
C GLY A 25 -9.65 11.83 6.47
N GLU A 26 -10.43 12.93 6.40
CA GLU A 26 -11.80 12.87 5.90
C GLU A 26 -11.84 12.39 4.43
N GLY A 27 -12.78 11.49 4.13
CA GLY A 27 -12.91 10.89 2.80
C GLY A 27 -12.06 9.64 2.57
N VAL A 28 -11.14 9.29 3.46
CA VAL A 28 -10.39 8.02 3.38
C VAL A 28 -11.13 6.93 4.15
N PRO A 29 -11.36 5.73 3.57
CA PRO A 29 -12.02 4.64 4.26
C PRO A 29 -11.26 4.19 5.52
N LYS A 30 -11.95 4.16 6.66
CA LYS A 30 -11.40 3.68 7.93
C LYS A 30 -11.43 2.13 8.03
N PRO A 31 -10.54 1.51 8.84
CA PRO A 31 -9.36 2.13 9.44
C PRO A 31 -8.31 2.43 8.36
N GLU A 32 -7.62 3.56 8.51
CA GLU A 32 -6.54 3.99 7.61
C GLU A 32 -5.23 3.26 7.92
N TYR A 33 -4.41 3.06 6.89
CA TYR A 33 -3.04 2.62 7.10
C TYR A 33 -2.16 3.83 7.49
N PRO A 34 -1.20 3.69 8.43
CA PRO A 34 -0.43 4.82 8.90
C PRO A 34 0.48 5.41 7.82
N ILE A 35 0.48 6.73 7.66
CA ILE A 35 1.44 7.44 6.79
C ILE A 35 2.83 7.46 7.42
N GLY A 36 2.91 7.82 8.70
CA GLY A 36 4.16 7.90 9.44
C GLY A 36 4.54 6.58 10.10
N SER A 37 5.80 6.50 10.53
CA SER A 37 6.35 5.35 11.24
C SER A 37 5.54 5.03 12.49
N THR A 38 4.81 3.92 12.44
CA THR A 38 3.93 3.48 13.52
C THR A 38 4.44 2.18 14.11
N ALA A 39 4.68 2.16 15.43
CA ALA A 39 5.18 0.98 16.11
C ALA A 39 4.16 -0.17 16.08
N VAL A 40 4.64 -1.36 15.73
CA VAL A 40 3.89 -2.61 15.79
C VAL A 40 4.52 -3.48 16.87
N LYS A 41 3.70 -3.93 17.83
CA LYS A 41 4.16 -4.80 18.91
C LYS A 41 4.45 -6.19 18.36
N ALA A 42 5.55 -6.80 18.81
CA ALA A 42 5.88 -8.17 18.45
C ALA A 42 4.72 -9.13 18.77
N GLY A 43 4.41 -10.04 17.84
CA GLY A 43 3.27 -10.95 17.94
C GLY A 43 1.91 -10.34 17.58
N THR A 44 1.87 -9.09 17.10
CA THR A 44 0.63 -8.42 16.65
C THR A 44 0.73 -7.98 15.20
N CYS A 45 -0.43 -7.76 14.57
CA CYS A 45 -0.53 -7.22 13.21
C CYS A 45 -1.25 -5.87 13.22
N LEU A 46 -0.82 -4.97 12.35
CA LEU A 46 -1.54 -3.73 12.05
C LEU A 46 -2.31 -3.90 10.74
N ARG A 47 -3.57 -3.46 10.72
CA ARG A 47 -4.43 -3.47 9.53
C ARG A 47 -5.00 -2.08 9.29
N GLY A 48 -5.00 -1.66 8.03
CA GLY A 48 -5.58 -0.41 7.56
C GLY A 48 -5.74 -0.43 6.05
N LYS A 49 -6.40 0.59 5.51
CA LYS A 49 -6.63 0.79 4.08
C LYS A 49 -5.73 1.90 3.56
N ILE A 50 -5.24 1.73 2.33
CA ILE A 50 -4.53 2.75 1.56
C ILE A 50 -5.41 3.04 0.34
N THR A 51 -5.75 4.30 0.13
CA THR A 51 -6.57 4.72 -1.01
C THR A 51 -5.66 5.27 -2.10
N PHE A 52 -5.80 4.75 -3.32
CA PHE A 52 -5.11 5.23 -4.50
C PHE A 52 -6.09 5.92 -5.44
N SER A 53 -5.78 7.16 -5.84
CA SER A 53 -6.49 7.85 -6.91
C SER A 53 -5.90 7.42 -8.25
N MET A 54 -6.74 6.95 -9.16
CA MET A 54 -6.31 6.46 -10.47
C MET A 54 -7.21 6.99 -11.57
N GLU A 55 -6.67 7.11 -12.78
CA GLU A 55 -7.44 7.49 -13.95
C GLU A 55 -8.48 6.40 -14.27
N ARG A 56 -9.69 6.83 -14.64
CA ARG A 56 -10.77 5.90 -14.99
C ARG A 56 -10.36 5.03 -16.17
N GLY A 57 -10.46 3.72 -16.01
CA GLY A 57 -10.10 2.74 -17.04
C GLY A 57 -8.68 2.18 -16.89
N THR A 58 -7.85 2.79 -16.03
CA THR A 58 -6.58 2.19 -15.62
C THR A 58 -6.81 1.21 -14.46
N ARG A 59 -6.07 0.10 -14.45
CA ARG A 59 -6.16 -0.90 -13.38
C ARG A 59 -4.80 -1.53 -13.11
N PRO A 60 -4.36 -1.58 -11.84
CA PRO A 60 -3.16 -2.30 -11.46
C PRO A 60 -3.41 -3.82 -11.55
N ASN A 61 -2.38 -4.56 -11.92
CA ASN A 61 -2.36 -6.02 -11.86
C ASN A 61 -1.53 -6.55 -10.69
N GLN A 62 -0.84 -5.66 -9.97
CA GLN A 62 0.09 -6.04 -8.91
C GLN A 62 0.01 -5.11 -7.70
N ILE A 63 0.15 -5.68 -6.50
CA ILE A 63 0.40 -5.00 -5.23
C ILE A 63 1.83 -5.34 -4.82
N ILE A 64 2.61 -4.34 -4.44
CA ILE A 64 4.04 -4.49 -4.12
C ILE A 64 4.26 -3.96 -2.71
N TYR A 65 4.94 -4.73 -1.87
CA TYR A 65 5.43 -4.32 -0.57
C TYR A 65 6.96 -4.52 -0.52
N GLY A 66 7.71 -3.42 -0.59
CA GLY A 66 9.16 -3.42 -0.62
C GLY A 66 9.76 -2.64 0.56
N PRO A 67 9.75 -3.19 1.78
CA PRO A 67 10.39 -2.53 2.92
C PRO A 67 11.92 -2.59 2.81
N GLU A 68 12.60 -1.59 3.38
CA GLU A 68 14.06 -1.54 3.40
C GLU A 68 14.66 -2.80 4.08
N GLY A 69 15.73 -3.32 3.49
CA GLY A 69 16.49 -4.45 4.04
C GLY A 69 15.83 -5.83 3.86
N ARG A 70 14.80 -5.95 3.01
CA ARG A 70 14.19 -7.23 2.63
C ARG A 70 13.81 -7.25 1.15
N ASP A 71 13.71 -8.45 0.59
CA ASP A 71 13.18 -8.62 -0.75
C ASP A 71 11.71 -8.19 -0.82
N PRO A 72 11.28 -7.50 -1.89
CA PRO A 72 9.89 -7.15 -2.08
C PRO A 72 8.98 -8.36 -2.15
N VAL A 73 7.79 -8.21 -1.57
CA VAL A 73 6.69 -9.17 -1.73
C VAL A 73 5.70 -8.60 -2.72
N GLU A 74 5.30 -9.42 -3.68
CA GLU A 74 4.41 -9.03 -4.76
C GLU A 74 3.18 -9.94 -4.80
N TRP A 75 1.99 -9.36 -4.93
CA TRP A 75 0.72 -10.08 -5.05
C TRP A 75 -0.01 -9.67 -6.32
N THR A 76 -0.66 -10.62 -7.00
CA THR A 76 -1.54 -10.31 -8.14
C THR A 76 -2.86 -9.71 -7.65
N VAL A 77 -3.30 -8.63 -8.29
CA VAL A 77 -4.63 -8.06 -8.07
C VAL A 77 -5.68 -8.96 -8.74
N PRO A 78 -6.63 -9.56 -7.99
CA PRO A 78 -7.67 -10.38 -8.58
C PRO A 78 -8.51 -9.58 -9.58
N LYS A 79 -9.02 -10.26 -10.62
CA LYS A 79 -10.07 -9.69 -11.47
C LYS A 79 -11.34 -9.50 -10.62
N ALA A 80 -12.07 -8.44 -10.93
CA ALA A 80 -13.33 -8.12 -10.26
C ALA A 80 -14.44 -8.95 -10.89
#